data_AF-A0A7S2PLX7-F1
#
_entry.id   AF-A0A7S2PLX7-F1
#
_cell.length_a   1.000
_cell.length_b   1.000
_cell.length_c   1.000
_cell.angle_alpha   90.00
_cell.angle_beta   90.00
_cell.angle_gamma   90.00
#
_symmetry.space_group_name_H-M   'P 1'
#
loop_
_entity.id
_entity.type
_entity.pdbx_description
1 polymer ?
#
loop_
_entity_poly.entity_id
_entity_poly.type
_entity_poly.pdbx_seq_one_letter_code
_entity_poly.pdbx_strand_id
1 'polypeptide(L)'
;KGVLKAPPPILSRVYQTLSRGLVNLLNVMKIKHTRFPFPWAQLLSSSVLVLTIWTPFLVTAVVKTYWLACFMAFVPVFGMTSLNMVAIELERPFGSDQNDLPLGDFQDSMNNGLLMLLHEQSDMVAHTSPQCKKSFSDLIGEVMKDLVPEDGMLSAGLGMSSPDEPDEACAPSVP
;
A
#
# COMPACT_ATOMS: atom_id res chain seq x y z
N LYS A 1 -13.54 -33.52 11.77
CA LYS A 1 -13.34 -34.07 10.41
C LYS A 1 -13.19 -32.90 9.43
N GLY A 2 -11.99 -32.76 8.83
CA GLY A 2 -11.62 -31.94 7.67
C GLY A 2 -12.26 -30.56 7.48
N VAL A 3 -11.51 -29.50 7.78
CA VAL A 3 -11.92 -28.08 7.74
C VAL A 3 -12.26 -27.57 6.32
N LEU A 4 -11.90 -28.29 5.24
CA LEU A 4 -12.25 -27.96 3.85
C LEU A 4 -12.52 -29.23 3.02
N LYS A 5 -13.69 -29.33 2.38
CA LYS A 5 -14.09 -30.45 1.49
C LYS A 5 -13.57 -30.22 0.07
N ALA A 6 -12.25 -30.09 -0.11
CA ALA A 6 -11.61 -29.93 -1.41
C ALA A 6 -10.49 -30.97 -1.59
N PRO A 7 -10.30 -31.53 -2.80
CA PRO A 7 -9.23 -32.50 -3.03
C PRO A 7 -7.86 -31.81 -2.84
N PRO A 8 -6.88 -32.49 -2.20
CA PRO A 8 -5.55 -31.95 -1.92
C PRO A 8 -4.86 -31.18 -3.06
N PRO A 9 -4.91 -31.61 -4.34
CA PRO A 9 -4.27 -30.87 -5.44
C PRO A 9 -4.87 -29.49 -5.72
N ILE A 10 -6.17 -29.29 -5.48
CA ILE A 10 -6.82 -27.99 -5.71
C ILE A 10 -6.43 -27.00 -4.62
N LEU A 11 -6.44 -27.45 -3.36
CA LEU A 11 -6.03 -26.62 -2.23
C LEU A 11 -4.56 -26.19 -2.34
N SER A 12 -3.68 -27.11 -2.77
CA SER A 12 -2.27 -26.79 -3.02
C SER A 12 -2.11 -25.71 -4.10
N ARG A 13 -2.89 -25.75 -5.17
CA ARG A 13 -2.87 -24.74 -6.23
C ARG A 13 -3.28 -23.34 -5.72
N VAL A 14 -4.29 -23.25 -4.86
CA VAL A 14 -4.72 -21.97 -4.27
C VAL A 14 -3.58 -21.35 -3.42
N TYR A 15 -2.96 -22.15 -2.55
CA TYR A 15 -1.83 -21.69 -1.76
C TYR A 15 -0.63 -21.27 -2.61
N GLN A 16 -0.35 -21.99 -3.71
CA GLN A 16 0.69 -21.60 -4.65
C GLN A 16 0.41 -20.24 -5.29
N THR A 17 -0.82 -19.98 -5.72
CA THR A 17 -1.20 -18.69 -6.33
C THR A 17 -1.11 -17.55 -5.32
N LEU A 18 -1.58 -17.75 -4.09
CA LEU A 18 -1.44 -16.76 -3.00
C LEU A 18 0.02 -16.49 -2.65
N SER A 19 0.85 -17.54 -2.56
CA SER A 19 2.28 -17.41 -2.30
C SER A 19 2.98 -16.59 -3.39
N ARG A 20 2.65 -16.82 -4.67
CA ARG A 20 3.16 -16.02 -5.80
C ARG A 20 2.73 -14.55 -5.67
N GLY A 21 1.48 -14.29 -5.29
CA GLY A 21 0.98 -12.94 -5.03
C GLY A 21 1.77 -12.22 -3.94
N LEU A 22 2.05 -12.91 -2.82
CA LEU A 22 2.85 -12.36 -1.73
C LEU A 22 4.29 -12.06 -2.16
N VAL A 23 4.93 -12.95 -2.93
CA VAL A 23 6.29 -12.70 -3.46
C VAL A 23 6.31 -11.46 -4.35
N ASN A 24 5.29 -11.26 -5.19
CA ASN A 24 5.17 -10.07 -6.02
C ASN A 24 4.99 -8.79 -5.18
N LEU A 25 4.15 -8.82 -4.14
CA LEU A 25 3.99 -7.71 -3.21
C LEU A 25 5.32 -7.38 -2.51
N LEU A 26 6.06 -8.39 -2.06
CA LEU A 26 7.38 -8.19 -1.45
C LEU A 26 8.40 -7.61 -2.44
N ASN A 27 8.33 -7.97 -3.72
CA ASN A 27 9.17 -7.38 -4.75
C ASN A 27 8.84 -5.90 -4.99
N VAL A 28 7.57 -5.53 -4.98
CA VAL A 28 7.14 -4.12 -5.04
C VAL A 28 7.60 -3.35 -3.79
N MET A 29 7.51 -3.96 -2.61
CA MET A 29 8.02 -3.37 -1.36
C MET A 29 9.53 -3.11 -1.43
N LYS A 30 10.31 -3.99 -2.06
CA LYS A 30 11.74 -3.72 -2.30
C LYS A 30 11.92 -2.44 -3.12
N ILE A 31 11.19 -2.27 -4.21
CA ILE A 31 11.26 -1.05 -5.05
C ILE A 31 10.91 0.20 -4.23
N LYS A 32 9.83 0.14 -3.43
CA LYS A 32 9.40 1.26 -2.59
C LYS A 32 10.43 1.63 -1.51
N HIS A 33 11.07 0.65 -0.90
CA HIS A 33 11.97 0.85 0.24
C HIS A 33 13.43 1.09 -0.17
N THR A 34 13.86 0.60 -1.33
CA THR A 34 15.21 0.82 -1.88
C THR A 34 15.26 2.18 -2.58
N ARG A 35 15.30 3.25 -1.78
CA ARG A 35 15.50 4.61 -2.28
C ARG A 35 16.90 4.81 -2.81
N PHE A 36 17.07 5.79 -3.69
CA PHE A 36 18.36 6.19 -4.20
C PHE A 36 19.27 6.62 -3.03
N PRO A 37 20.56 6.23 -3.03
CA PRO A 37 21.41 6.52 -1.89
C PRO A 37 21.55 8.02 -1.64
N PHE A 38 21.31 8.43 -0.39
CA PHE A 38 21.28 9.84 0.00
C PHE A 38 22.53 10.65 -0.39
N PRO A 39 23.78 10.15 -0.22
CA PRO A 39 24.96 10.90 -0.62
C PRO A 39 25.00 11.22 -2.11
N TRP A 40 24.48 10.31 -2.95
CA TRP A 40 24.42 10.52 -4.39
C TRP A 40 23.37 11.55 -4.78
N ALA A 41 22.21 11.56 -4.11
CA ALA A 41 21.19 12.59 -4.31
C ALA A 41 21.75 13.99 -3.99
N GLN A 42 22.54 14.11 -2.92
CA GLN A 42 23.22 15.35 -2.56
C GLN A 42 24.24 15.78 -3.61
N LEU A 43 25.04 14.84 -4.13
CA LEU A 43 26.01 15.13 -5.20
C LEU A 43 25.32 15.60 -6.48
N LEU A 44 24.23 14.97 -6.92
CA LEU A 44 23.46 15.43 -8.09
C LEU A 44 22.89 16.84 -7.87
N SER A 45 22.25 17.08 -6.72
CA SER A 45 21.66 18.37 -6.38
C SER A 45 22.71 19.49 -6.32
N SER A 46 23.85 19.23 -5.67
CA SER A 46 24.97 20.17 -5.63
C SER A 46 25.60 20.42 -7.02
N SER A 47 25.69 19.40 -7.87
CA SER A 47 26.21 19.55 -9.23
C SER A 47 25.30 20.44 -10.10
N VAL A 48 23.98 20.28 -9.99
CA VAL A 48 23.00 21.15 -10.67
C VAL A 48 23.07 22.58 -10.12
N LEU A 49 23.30 22.77 -8.82
CA LEU A 49 23.51 24.10 -8.23
C LEU A 49 24.77 24.76 -8.78
N VAL A 50 25.90 24.04 -8.82
CA VAL A 50 27.16 24.55 -9.39
C VAL A 50 26.98 24.92 -10.85
N LEU A 51 26.33 24.08 -11.64
CA LEU A 51 26.01 24.37 -13.04
C LEU A 51 25.17 25.65 -13.17
N THR A 52 24.13 25.78 -12.37
CA THR A 52 23.22 26.94 -12.38
C THR A 52 23.97 28.25 -12.12
N ILE A 53 24.95 28.24 -11.21
CA ILE A 53 25.77 29.41 -10.90
C ILE A 53 26.84 29.62 -11.97
N TRP A 54 27.54 28.58 -12.42
CA TRP A 54 28.74 28.72 -13.25
C TRP A 54 28.43 28.97 -14.73
N THR A 55 27.35 28.38 -15.25
CA THR A 55 26.93 28.54 -16.65
C THR A 55 26.74 30.01 -17.07
N PRO A 56 26.03 30.89 -16.34
CA PRO A 56 25.89 32.29 -16.75
C PRO A 56 27.23 33.04 -16.75
N PHE A 57 28.17 32.74 -15.85
CA PHE A 57 29.50 33.34 -15.86
C PHE A 57 30.31 32.93 -17.11
N LEU A 58 30.25 31.64 -17.49
CA LEU A 58 30.94 31.17 -18.69
C LEU A 58 30.35 31.76 -19.96
N VAL A 59 29.01 31.82 -20.06
CA VAL A 59 28.34 32.31 -21.27
C VAL A 59 28.57 33.81 -21.46
N THR A 60 28.55 34.60 -20.39
CA THR A 60 28.83 36.05 -20.46
C THR A 60 30.28 36.36 -20.82
N ALA A 61 31.23 35.46 -20.52
CA ALA A 61 32.63 35.61 -20.93
C ALA A 61 32.87 35.34 -22.43
N VAL A 62 32.05 34.47 -23.06
CA VAL A 62 32.24 34.05 -24.45
C VAL A 62 31.35 34.82 -25.42
N VAL A 63 30.11 35.13 -25.05
CA VAL A 63 29.09 35.70 -25.94
C VAL A 63 28.92 37.19 -25.66
N LYS A 64 29.23 38.03 -26.67
CA LYS A 64 29.09 39.50 -26.57
C LYS A 64 27.65 39.99 -26.75
N THR A 65 26.79 39.21 -27.40
CA THR A 65 25.40 39.57 -27.67
C THR A 65 24.51 39.18 -26.49
N TYR A 66 23.94 40.17 -25.80
CA TYR A 66 23.16 39.98 -24.57
C TYR A 66 21.98 39.00 -24.70
N TRP A 67 21.17 39.13 -25.75
CA TRP A 67 20.02 38.23 -25.97
C TRP A 67 20.44 36.77 -26.17
N LEU A 68 21.47 36.54 -27.00
CA LEU A 68 21.98 35.21 -27.26
C LEU A 68 22.64 34.59 -26.02
N ALA A 69 23.32 35.41 -25.21
CA ALA A 69 23.89 34.98 -23.93
C ALA A 69 22.81 34.51 -22.94
N CYS A 70 21.70 35.24 -22.82
CA CYS A 70 20.57 34.81 -21.99
C CYS A 70 20.00 33.46 -22.45
N PHE A 71 19.76 33.30 -23.76
CA PHE A 71 19.22 32.05 -24.29
C PHE A 71 20.18 30.86 -24.11
N MET A 72 21.47 31.06 -24.40
CA MET A 72 22.52 30.04 -24.26
C MET A 72 22.78 29.64 -22.81
N ALA A 73 22.57 30.54 -21.85
CA ALA A 73 22.64 30.21 -20.42
C ALA A 73 21.37 29.50 -19.93
N PHE A 74 20.20 29.90 -20.42
CA PHE A 74 18.91 29.34 -20.00
C PHE A 74 18.76 27.86 -20.39
N VAL A 75 19.02 27.51 -21.65
CA VAL A 75 18.80 26.13 -22.17
C VAL A 75 19.47 25.04 -21.33
N PRO A 76 20.79 25.07 -21.05
CA PRO A 76 21.46 24.02 -20.27
C PRO A 76 21.03 24.00 -18.79
N VAL A 77 20.79 25.17 -18.18
CA VAL A 77 20.34 25.25 -16.79
C VAL A 77 18.92 24.68 -16.67
N PHE A 78 18.01 25.13 -17.52
CA PHE A 78 16.64 24.62 -17.58
C PHE A 78 16.62 23.11 -17.88
N GLY A 79 17.43 22.65 -18.84
CA GLY A 79 17.54 21.23 -19.20
C GLY A 79 17.99 20.36 -18.02
N MET A 80 19.05 20.75 -17.32
CA MET A 80 19.51 19.95 -16.17
C MET A 80 18.60 20.04 -14.95
N THR A 81 18.04 21.21 -14.66
CA THR A 81 17.08 21.35 -13.54
C THR A 81 15.80 20.56 -13.80
N SER A 82 15.26 20.61 -15.02
CA SER A 82 14.06 19.83 -15.38
C SER A 82 14.32 18.34 -15.34
N LEU A 83 15.46 17.86 -15.86
CA LEU A 83 15.86 16.45 -15.78
C LEU A 83 15.99 16.00 -14.32
N ASN A 84 16.61 16.80 -13.46
CA ASN A 84 16.73 16.49 -12.03
C ASN A 84 15.36 16.39 -11.34
N MET A 85 14.41 17.28 -11.66
CA MET A 85 13.05 17.20 -11.12
C MET A 85 12.30 15.95 -11.60
N VAL A 86 12.39 15.61 -12.88
CA VAL A 86 11.79 14.39 -13.44
C VAL A 86 12.39 13.14 -12.80
N ALA A 87 13.70 13.12 -12.56
CA ALA A 87 14.36 12.00 -11.88
C ALA A 87 13.86 11.81 -10.44
N ILE A 88 13.60 12.91 -9.71
CA ILE A 88 13.04 12.86 -8.35
C ILE A 88 11.61 12.30 -8.37
N GLU A 89 10.79 12.70 -9.33
CA GLU A 89 9.43 12.18 -9.49
C GLU A 89 9.42 10.68 -9.79
N LEU A 90 10.26 10.25 -10.73
CA LEU A 90 10.38 8.84 -11.13
C LEU A 90 10.91 7.92 -10.01
N GLU A 91 11.57 8.48 -9.00
CA GLU A 91 12.01 7.71 -7.82
C GLU A 91 10.83 7.29 -6.92
N ARG A 92 9.69 7.98 -6.99
CA ARG A 92 8.55 7.79 -6.08
C ARG A 92 7.25 7.36 -6.77
N PRO A 93 7.23 6.28 -7.57
CA PRO A 93 6.09 5.92 -8.43
C PRO A 93 4.80 5.48 -7.70
N PHE A 94 4.85 5.36 -6.37
CA PHE A 94 3.75 4.88 -5.52
C PHE A 94 3.22 6.00 -4.60
N GLY A 95 3.38 7.26 -5.00
CA GLY A 95 2.90 8.42 -4.28
C GLY A 95 1.41 8.71 -4.51
N SER A 96 1.07 9.99 -4.53
CA SER A 96 -0.28 10.52 -4.74
C SER A 96 -0.33 11.61 -5.81
N ASP A 97 0.75 11.78 -6.56
CA ASP A 97 0.86 12.77 -7.62
C ASP A 97 0.16 12.29 -8.90
N GLN A 98 -0.12 13.21 -9.82
CA GLN A 98 -0.90 12.90 -11.03
C GLN A 98 -0.23 11.86 -11.95
N ASN A 99 1.09 11.72 -11.86
CA ASN A 99 1.88 10.80 -12.67
C ASN A 99 2.25 9.50 -11.91
N ASP A 100 1.69 9.29 -10.72
CA ASP A 100 1.88 8.06 -9.96
C ASP A 100 0.97 6.93 -10.41
N LEU A 101 1.29 5.70 -9.98
CA LEU A 101 0.46 4.55 -10.26
C LEU A 101 -0.91 4.67 -9.52
N PRO A 102 -2.04 4.44 -10.21
CA PRO A 102 -3.37 4.47 -9.60
C PRO A 102 -3.63 3.20 -8.78
N LEU A 103 -3.00 3.10 -7.61
CA LEU A 103 -3.10 1.93 -6.74
C LEU A 103 -4.52 1.67 -6.24
N GLY A 104 -5.32 2.73 -6.07
CA GLY A 104 -6.74 2.63 -5.72
C GLY A 104 -7.53 1.87 -6.78
N ASP A 105 -7.42 2.28 -8.05
CA ASP A 105 -8.10 1.62 -9.17
C ASP A 105 -7.69 0.15 -9.32
N PHE A 106 -6.42 -0.17 -9.07
CA PHE A 106 -5.94 -1.55 -9.07
C PHE A 106 -6.56 -2.39 -7.96
N GLN A 107 -6.68 -1.82 -6.76
CA GLN A 107 -7.31 -2.48 -5.62
C GLN A 107 -8.82 -2.66 -5.85
N ASP A 108 -9.50 -1.65 -6.39
CA ASP A 108 -10.92 -1.71 -6.71
C ASP A 108 -11.20 -2.74 -7.81
N SER A 109 -10.37 -2.80 -8.84
CA SER A 109 -10.47 -3.82 -9.89
C SER A 109 -10.28 -5.24 -9.32
N MET A 110 -9.35 -5.43 -8.38
CA MET A 110 -9.15 -6.70 -7.70
C MET A 110 -10.36 -7.06 -6.82
N ASN A 111 -10.88 -6.11 -6.05
CA ASN A 111 -12.07 -6.30 -5.20
C ASN A 111 -13.29 -6.68 -6.03
N ASN A 112 -13.53 -5.99 -7.15
CA ASN A 112 -14.62 -6.29 -8.07
C ASN A 112 -14.48 -7.70 -8.68
N GLY A 113 -13.26 -8.10 -9.05
CA GLY A 113 -12.98 -9.46 -9.51
C GLY A 113 -13.31 -10.52 -8.45
N LEU A 114 -12.99 -10.27 -7.18
CA LEU A 114 -13.32 -11.17 -6.07
C LEU A 114 -14.83 -11.21 -5.80
N LEU A 115 -15.52 -10.06 -5.85
CA LEU A 115 -16.97 -9.99 -5.68
C LEU A 115 -17.70 -10.73 -6.80
N MET A 116 -17.23 -10.64 -8.05
CA MET A 116 -17.78 -11.40 -9.18
C MET A 116 -17.71 -12.92 -8.93
N LEU A 117 -16.62 -13.41 -8.32
CA LEU A 117 -16.48 -14.84 -7.98
C LEU A 117 -17.42 -15.31 -6.86
N LEU A 118 -18.00 -14.38 -6.10
CA LEU A 118 -18.98 -14.67 -5.05
C LEU A 118 -20.43 -14.47 -5.51
N HIS A 119 -20.64 -13.98 -6.74
CA HIS A 119 -21.97 -13.71 -7.26
C HIS A 119 -22.77 -15.02 -7.45
N GLU A 120 -24.04 -15.03 -7.06
CA GLU A 120 -24.90 -16.23 -7.05
C GLU A 120 -25.10 -16.86 -8.44
N GLN A 121 -24.94 -16.07 -9.51
CA GLN A 121 -25.03 -16.54 -10.89
C GLN A 121 -23.70 -17.03 -11.48
N SER A 122 -22.63 -17.15 -10.68
CA SER A 122 -21.37 -17.73 -11.16
C SER A 122 -21.44 -19.26 -11.19
N ASP A 123 -20.85 -19.89 -12.21
CA ASP A 123 -20.94 -21.35 -12.43
C ASP A 123 -20.37 -22.20 -11.27
N MET A 124 -19.51 -21.61 -10.44
CA MET A 124 -18.76 -22.29 -9.37
C MET A 124 -18.81 -21.46 -8.08
N VAL A 125 -20.00 -21.30 -7.49
CA VAL A 125 -20.15 -20.65 -6.19
C VAL A 125 -19.56 -21.56 -5.10
N ALA A 126 -18.59 -21.05 -4.35
CA ALA A 126 -18.07 -21.74 -3.18
C ALA A 126 -19.13 -21.76 -2.07
N HIS A 127 -19.79 -22.91 -1.88
CA HIS A 127 -20.76 -23.08 -0.81
C HIS A 127 -20.07 -23.53 0.49
N THR A 128 -20.40 -22.87 1.58
CA THR A 128 -20.03 -23.32 2.93
C THR A 128 -20.89 -24.50 3.35
N SER A 129 -20.33 -25.41 4.16
CA SER A 129 -21.12 -26.48 4.80
C SER A 129 -22.32 -25.89 5.57
N PRO A 130 -23.48 -26.57 5.66
CA PRO A 130 -24.59 -26.15 6.52
C PRO A 130 -24.22 -26.08 8.02
N GLN A 131 -23.12 -26.72 8.42
CA GLN A 131 -22.57 -26.64 9.77
C GLN A 131 -21.57 -25.47 9.97
N CYS A 132 -21.26 -24.73 8.91
CA CYS A 132 -20.32 -23.62 8.97
C CYS A 132 -20.99 -22.41 9.61
N LYS A 133 -20.48 -22.00 10.78
CA LYS A 133 -20.89 -20.77 11.44
C LYS A 133 -20.38 -19.57 10.66
N LYS A 134 -21.28 -18.67 10.28
CA LYS A 134 -20.98 -17.47 9.48
C LYS A 134 -20.82 -16.21 10.35
N SER A 135 -21.25 -16.26 11.61
CA SER A 135 -21.12 -15.16 12.57
C SER A 135 -19.82 -15.28 13.36
N PHE A 136 -19.11 -14.17 13.51
CA PHE A 136 -17.81 -14.10 14.19
C PHE A 136 -17.93 -14.37 15.70
N SER A 137 -18.96 -13.83 16.35
CA SER A 137 -19.23 -14.03 17.77
C SER A 137 -19.47 -15.50 18.12
N ASP A 138 -20.28 -16.19 17.30
CA ASP A 138 -20.63 -17.60 17.51
C ASP A 138 -19.46 -18.56 17.27
N LEU A 139 -18.49 -18.14 16.46
CA LEU A 139 -17.26 -18.89 16.17
C LEU A 139 -16.26 -18.78 17.32
N ILE A 140 -16.02 -17.56 17.82
CA ILE A 140 -15.11 -17.33 18.95
C ILE A 140 -15.59 -18.07 20.21
N GLY A 141 -16.90 -18.05 20.48
CA GLY A 141 -17.46 -18.74 21.66
C GLY A 141 -17.25 -20.26 21.64
N GLU A 142 -17.21 -20.89 20.47
CA GLU A 142 -16.89 -22.32 20.34
C GLU A 142 -15.39 -22.59 20.42
N VAL A 143 -14.57 -21.78 19.74
CA VAL A 143 -13.11 -21.93 19.77
C VAL A 143 -12.56 -21.72 21.18
N MET A 144 -13.13 -20.79 21.97
CA MET A 144 -12.77 -20.62 23.38
C MET A 144 -13.18 -21.80 24.25
N LYS A 145 -14.32 -22.46 23.97
CA LYS A 145 -14.73 -23.68 24.68
C LYS A 145 -13.79 -24.86 24.42
N ASP A 146 -13.27 -24.96 23.19
CA ASP A 146 -12.28 -26.00 22.84
C ASP A 146 -10.87 -25.70 23.38
N LEU A 147 -10.51 -24.42 23.56
CA LEU A 147 -9.20 -23.97 24.08
C LEU A 147 -9.12 -23.94 25.61
N VAL A 148 -10.26 -23.91 26.32
CA VAL A 148 -10.34 -23.96 27.78
C VAL A 148 -11.08 -25.24 28.19
N PRO A 149 -10.37 -26.37 28.34
CA PRO A 149 -10.94 -27.56 28.95
C PRO A 149 -11.33 -27.22 30.40
N GLU A 150 -12.49 -27.69 30.87
CA GLU A 150 -12.99 -27.42 32.23
C GLU A 150 -12.06 -27.90 33.37
N ASP A 151 -10.97 -28.61 33.05
CA ASP A 151 -9.97 -29.09 34.00
C ASP A 151 -8.67 -28.27 33.93
N GLY A 152 -8.65 -27.10 34.54
CA GLY A 152 -7.40 -26.38 34.81
C GLY A 152 -7.57 -24.90 35.10
N MET A 153 -7.47 -24.55 36.39
CA MET A 153 -7.38 -23.17 36.91
C MET A 153 -6.65 -22.21 35.96
N LEU A 154 -7.38 -21.26 35.36
CA LEU A 154 -6.90 -19.92 35.00
C LEU A 154 -8.11 -19.00 34.77
N SER A 155 -8.94 -18.89 35.80
CA SER A 155 -9.90 -17.78 35.94
C SER A 155 -9.14 -16.51 36.31
N ALA A 156 -8.46 -15.87 35.36
CA ALA A 156 -8.00 -14.50 35.50
C ALA A 156 -7.61 -13.89 34.15
N GLY A 157 -8.41 -12.93 33.67
CA GLY A 157 -7.79 -11.71 33.12
C GLY A 157 -8.02 -11.33 31.66
N LEU A 158 -9.12 -11.71 31.00
CA LEU A 158 -9.54 -10.99 29.78
C LEU A 158 -11.03 -10.66 29.85
N GLY A 159 -11.33 -9.61 30.63
CA GLY A 159 -12.61 -8.90 30.53
C GLY A 159 -12.68 -8.21 29.17
N MET A 160 -13.40 -8.82 28.24
CA MET A 160 -13.96 -8.12 27.07
C MET A 160 -15.42 -7.86 27.41
N SER A 161 -15.69 -6.60 27.79
CA SER A 161 -17.03 -6.07 28.01
C SER A 161 -17.88 -6.24 26.75
N SER A 162 -19.04 -6.88 26.90
CA SER A 162 -20.10 -6.91 25.90
C SER A 162 -20.62 -5.49 25.65
N PRO A 163 -20.74 -5.02 24.40
CA PRO A 163 -21.55 -3.85 24.10
C PRO A 163 -22.97 -4.35 23.87
N ASP A 164 -23.87 -4.18 24.83
CA ASP A 164 -25.33 -4.09 24.62
C ASP A 164 -26.03 -4.02 25.99
N GLU A 165 -26.05 -2.82 26.59
CA GLU A 165 -27.09 -2.47 27.57
C GLU A 165 -27.50 -1.01 27.33
N PRO A 166 -28.79 -0.69 27.11
CA PRO A 166 -29.24 0.65 26.82
C PRO A 166 -29.74 1.33 28.10
N ASP A 167 -28.91 2.19 28.70
CA ASP A 167 -29.33 3.02 29.83
C ASP A 167 -29.42 4.50 29.46
N GLU A 168 -30.66 4.87 29.17
CA GLU A 168 -31.22 6.21 29.21
C GLU A 168 -31.10 6.81 30.63
N ALA A 169 -30.33 7.90 30.79
CA ALA A 169 -30.63 9.05 31.67
C ALA A 169 -29.37 9.88 32.01
N CYS A 170 -29.22 11.06 31.40
CA CYS A 170 -28.93 12.28 32.17
C CYS A 170 -29.18 13.52 31.28
N ALA A 171 -30.17 14.32 31.69
CA ALA A 171 -30.58 15.57 31.06
C ALA A 171 -29.49 16.66 31.16
N PRO A 172 -29.56 17.71 30.31
CA PRO A 172 -28.59 18.80 30.33
C PRO A 172 -28.98 19.88 31.34
N SER A 173 -28.04 20.28 32.17
CA SER A 173 -28.02 21.58 32.87
C SER A 173 -26.56 21.82 33.21
N VAL A 174 -25.93 22.91 32.80
CA VAL A 174 -26.12 24.30 33.26
C VAL A 174 -25.28 25.20 32.32
N PRO A 175 -25.59 26.50 32.20
CA PRO A 175 -24.93 27.50 31.33
C PRO A 175 -23.40 27.53 31.28
#